data_AF-A0A350CMW1-F1
#
_entry.id   AF-A0A350CMW1-F1
#
_cell.length_a   1.000
_cell.length_b   1.000
_cell.length_c   1.000
_cell.angle_alpha   90.00
_cell.angle_beta   90.00
_cell.angle_gamma   90.00
#
_symmetry.space_group_name_H-M   'P 1'
#
loop_
_entity.id
_entity.type
_entity.pdbx_description
1 polymer ?
#
loop_
_entity_poly.entity_id
_entity_poly.type
_entity_poly.pdbx_seq_one_letter_code
_entity_poly.pdbx_strand_id
1 'polypeptide(L)'
;FHHRPGPGAPHALPPGCEIAKMNDQHAYLRLPEGHPLCSELAVGDLVGCGISHPCTTFDKWQLLLAVDDDYAVRGAFNTFF
;
A
#
# COMPACT_ATOMS: atom_id res chain seq x y z
N PHE A 1 8.04 -0.19 15.47
CA PHE A 1 6.70 0.19 14.98
C PHE A 1 5.91 -1.08 14.76
N HIS A 2 4.74 -1.21 15.37
CA HIS A 2 3.84 -2.35 15.16
C HIS A 2 2.72 -1.89 14.23
N HIS A 3 2.42 -2.68 13.20
CA HIS A 3 1.20 -2.47 12.42
C HIS A 3 0.00 -2.91 13.26
N ARG A 4 -1.17 -2.35 12.98
CA ARG A 4 -2.45 -2.80 13.53
C ARG A 4 -2.89 -4.00 12.71
N PRO A 5 -3.06 -5.19 13.30
CA PRO A 5 -3.55 -6.35 12.55
C PRO A 5 -4.95 -6.04 11.99
N GLY A 6 -5.08 -6.13 10.66
CA GLY A 6 -6.34 -5.99 9.96
C GLY A 6 -7.20 -7.26 10.04
N PRO A 7 -8.34 -7.29 9.35
CA PRO A 7 -9.26 -8.43 9.32
C PRO A 7 -8.73 -9.69 8.59
N GLY A 8 -7.45 -9.68 8.16
CA GLY A 8 -6.80 -10.79 7.45
C GLY A 8 -6.45 -10.39 6.02
N ALA A 9 -7.42 -10.48 5.12
CA ALA A 9 -7.21 -10.17 3.70
C ALA A 9 -7.35 -8.67 3.41
N PRO A 10 -6.57 -8.12 2.46
CA PRO A 10 -6.79 -6.76 1.97
C PRO A 10 -8.19 -6.63 1.36
N HIS A 11 -8.87 -5.53 1.67
CA HIS A 11 -10.13 -5.17 1.04
C HIS A 11 -9.95 -3.91 0.20
N ALA A 12 -10.74 -3.78 -0.86
CA ALA A 12 -10.74 -2.57 -1.66
C ALA A 12 -11.19 -1.38 -0.80
N LEU A 13 -10.52 -0.24 -1.01
CA LEU A 13 -11.00 1.03 -0.50
C LEU A 13 -12.19 1.52 -1.34
N PRO A 14 -13.13 2.28 -0.76
CA PRO A 14 -14.25 2.87 -1.49
C PRO A 14 -13.75 3.82 -2.58
N PRO A 15 -14.55 4.04 -3.65
CA PRO A 15 -14.26 5.05 -4.65
C PRO A 15 -14.03 6.43 -4.04
N GLY A 16 -13.17 7.24 -4.67
CA GLY A 16 -12.82 8.58 -4.18
C GLY A 16 -11.62 8.62 -3.23
N CYS A 17 -11.02 7.46 -2.90
CA CYS A 17 -9.69 7.42 -2.28
C CYS A 17 -8.60 7.70 -3.31
N GLU A 18 -7.68 8.61 -3.01
CA GLU A 18 -6.64 9.06 -3.96
C GLU A 18 -5.33 9.44 -3.26
N ILE A 19 -4.19 9.02 -3.81
CA ILE A 19 -2.89 9.61 -3.43
C ILE A 19 -2.75 10.96 -4.13
N ALA A 20 -3.05 12.04 -3.42
CA ALA A 20 -3.11 13.39 -3.98
C ALA A 20 -1.75 14.09 -4.10
N LYS A 21 -0.75 13.64 -3.32
CA LYS A 21 0.61 14.17 -3.33
C LYS A 21 1.58 13.13 -2.75
N MET A 22 2.85 13.24 -3.15
CA MET A 22 3.95 12.48 -2.57
C MET A 22 5.14 13.41 -2.29
N ASN A 23 5.82 13.15 -1.18
CA ASN A 23 7.13 13.69 -0.83
C ASN A 23 8.12 12.50 -0.76
N ASP A 24 9.39 12.74 -0.45
CA ASP A 24 10.46 11.73 -0.46
C ASP A 24 10.13 10.42 0.27
N GLN A 25 9.41 10.50 1.40
CA GLN A 25 9.07 9.35 2.25
C GLN A 25 7.60 9.34 2.72
N HIS A 26 6.75 10.20 2.14
CA HIS A 26 5.37 10.36 2.60
C HIS A 26 4.40 10.51 1.42
N ALA A 27 3.22 9.93 1.54
CA ALA A 27 2.11 10.12 0.62
C ALA A 27 0.92 10.76 1.34
N TYR A 28 0.17 11.61 0.64
CA TYR A 28 -1.04 12.24 1.14
C TYR A 28 -2.25 11.50 0.55
N LEU A 29 -2.88 10.65 1.37
CA LEU A 29 -4.11 9.94 1.00
C LEU A 29 -5.32 10.83 1.29
N ARG A 30 -6.07 11.18 0.24
CA ARG A 30 -7.39 11.81 0.33
C ARG A 30 -8.44 10.71 0.50
N LEU A 31 -9.34 10.90 1.45
CA LEU A 31 -10.49 10.03 1.70
C LEU A 31 -11.77 10.71 1.20
N PRO A 32 -12.81 9.95 0.81
CA PRO A 32 -14.10 10.50 0.44
C PRO A 32 -14.77 11.20 1.63
N GLU A 33 -15.18 12.46 1.43
CA GLU A 33 -15.78 13.29 2.48
C GLU A 33 -17.06 12.63 3.04
N GLY A 34 -17.21 12.65 4.36
CA GLY A 34 -18.38 12.07 5.05
C GLY A 34 -18.46 10.54 5.06
N HIS A 35 -17.51 9.82 4.46
CA HIS A 35 -17.50 8.36 4.47
C HIS A 35 -17.03 7.79 5.82
N PRO A 36 -17.59 6.67 6.34
CA PRO A 36 -17.18 6.06 7.61
C PRO A 36 -15.67 5.77 7.73
N LEU A 37 -15.04 5.44 6.60
CA LEU A 37 -13.59 5.23 6.48
C LEU A 37 -12.76 6.38 7.10
N CYS A 38 -13.23 7.62 7.05
CA CYS A 38 -12.57 8.77 7.66
C CYS A 38 -12.36 8.62 9.18
N SER A 39 -13.19 7.82 9.84
CA SER A 39 -13.09 7.48 11.27
C SER A 39 -12.53 6.08 11.55
N GLU A 40 -12.59 5.16 10.58
CA GLU A 40 -12.16 3.76 10.74
C GLU A 40 -10.66 3.57 10.47
N LEU A 41 -10.14 4.27 9.46
CA LEU A 41 -8.71 4.24 9.12
C LEU A 41 -7.91 4.87 10.25
N ALA A 42 -6.92 4.16 10.78
CA ALA A 42 -6.12 4.63 11.90
C ALA A 42 -4.63 4.36 11.72
N VAL A 43 -3.83 4.98 12.59
CA VAL A 43 -2.39 4.76 12.66
C VAL A 43 -2.10 3.28 12.91
N GLY A 44 -1.23 2.72 12.07
CA GLY A 44 -0.85 1.31 12.10
C GLY A 44 -1.54 0.47 11.03
N ASP A 45 -2.59 0.96 10.38
CA ASP A 45 -3.18 0.27 9.23
C ASP A 45 -2.21 0.24 8.05
N LEU A 46 -2.31 -0.84 7.26
CA LEU A 46 -1.57 -1.00 6.02
C LEU A 46 -2.46 -0.66 4.83
N VAL A 47 -1.93 0.15 3.92
CA VAL A 47 -2.62 0.55 2.68
C VAL A 47 -1.80 0.07 1.49
N GLY A 48 -2.42 -0.74 0.63
CA GLY A 48 -1.83 -1.14 -0.64
C GLY A 48 -2.00 -0.03 -1.68
N CYS A 49 -0.90 0.43 -2.27
CA CYS A 49 -0.92 1.44 -3.32
C CYS A 49 -0.59 0.79 -4.68
N GLY A 50 -1.53 0.89 -5.62
CA GLY A 50 -1.26 0.54 -7.02
C GLY A 50 -0.28 1.53 -7.65
N ILE A 51 0.51 1.05 -8.62
CA ILE A 51 1.52 1.84 -9.33
C ILE A 51 1.16 1.86 -10.81
N SER A 52 1.02 3.05 -11.41
CA SER A 52 0.65 3.18 -12.82
C SER A 52 1.75 2.68 -13.77
N HIS A 53 3.02 2.90 -13.40
CA HIS A 53 4.19 2.46 -14.17
C HIS A 53 5.08 1.57 -13.29
N PRO A 54 4.78 0.26 -13.19
CA PRO A 54 5.53 -0.63 -12.32
C PRO A 54 7.01 -0.69 -12.71
N CYS A 55 7.34 -0.62 -14.00
CA CYS A 55 8.72 -0.66 -14.48
C CYS A 55 9.60 0.47 -13.92
N THR A 56 9.06 1.68 -13.71
CA THR A 56 9.81 2.82 -13.17
C THR A 56 9.97 2.78 -11.65
N THR A 57 9.51 1.71 -11.00
CA THR A 57 9.63 1.54 -9.55
C THR A 57 10.58 0.42 -9.16
N PHE A 58 10.94 -0.49 -10.08
CA PHE A 58 11.84 -1.59 -9.79
C PHE A 58 13.24 -1.12 -9.36
N ASP A 59 13.73 -0.01 -9.91
CA ASP A 59 15.03 0.59 -9.55
C ASP A 59 15.06 1.21 -8.14
N LYS A 60 13.90 1.37 -7.50
CA LYS A 60 13.79 1.89 -6.13
C LYS A 60 13.88 0.80 -5.07
N TRP A 61 13.87 -0.47 -5.47
CA TRP A 61 13.82 -1.61 -4.54
C TRP A 61 14.89 -2.63 -4.88
N GLN A 62 15.89 -2.81 -4.01
CA GLN A 62 16.93 -3.85 -4.17
C GLN A 62 16.38 -5.29 -4.06
N LEU A 63 15.19 -5.44 -3.44
CA LEU A 63 14.52 -6.71 -3.22
C LEU A 63 13.01 -6.53 -3.39
N LEU A 64 12.39 -7.37 -4.22
CA LEU A 64 10.95 -7.46 -4.39
C LEU A 64 10.45 -8.78 -3.82
N LEU A 65 9.34 -8.76 -3.08
CA LEU A 65 8.75 -9.97 -2.50
C LEU A 65 7.63 -10.49 -3.40
N ALA A 66 7.68 -11.78 -3.72
CA ALA A 66 6.55 -12.50 -4.34
C ALA A 66 5.65 -13.05 -3.24
N VAL A 67 4.35 -12.83 -3.37
CA VAL A 67 3.33 -13.33 -2.44
C VAL A 67 2.29 -14.17 -3.18
N ASP A 68 1.59 -15.03 -2.46
CA ASP A 68 0.39 -15.70 -2.96
C ASP A 68 -0.88 -14.89 -2.67
N ASP A 69 -2.06 -15.47 -2.96
CA ASP A 69 -3.37 -14.83 -2.76
C ASP A 69 -3.68 -14.54 -1.28
N ASP A 70 -3.04 -15.25 -0.35
CA ASP A 70 -3.12 -15.00 1.10
C ASP A 70 -2.09 -13.98 1.59
N TYR A 71 -1.36 -13.33 0.66
CA TYR A 71 -0.26 -12.42 0.93
C TYR A 71 0.92 -13.03 1.71
N ALA A 72 1.04 -14.36 1.71
CA ALA A 72 2.18 -15.05 2.29
C ALA A 72 3.38 -14.95 1.34
N VAL A 73 4.55 -14.56 1.86
CA VAL A 73 5.78 -14.45 1.07
C VAL A 73 6.21 -15.84 0.60
N ARG A 74 6.28 -16.03 -0.73
CA ARG A 74 6.70 -17.27 -1.38
C ARG A 74 8.06 -17.18 -2.04
N GLY A 75 8.57 -15.97 -2.26
CA GLY A 75 9.88 -15.75 -2.85
C GLY A 75 10.35 -14.31 -2.72
N ALA A 76 11.60 -14.10 -3.10
CA ALA A 76 12.20 -12.78 -3.17
C ALA A 76 13.09 -12.67 -4.41
N PHE A 77 13.04 -11.53 -5.07
CA PHE A 77 13.79 -11.24 -6.29
C PHE A 77 14.71 -10.06 -6.04
N ASN A 78 16.02 -10.27 -6.19
CA ASN A 78 16.96 -9.17 -6.23
C ASN A 78 16.83 -8.41 -7.55
N THR A 79 16.91 -7.09 -7.46
CA THR A 79 17.05 -6.24 -8.63
C THR A 79 18.49 -5.72 -8.71
N PHE A 80 18.98 -5.52 -9.93
CA PHE A 80 20.35 -5.07 -10.19
C PHE A 80 20.30 -3.91 -11.17
N PHE A 81 20.27 -2.70 -10.62
CA PHE A 81 20.21 -1.43 -11.34
C PHE A 81 21.42 -0.56 -11.02
#